data_AF-A0A261GSX4-F1
#
_entry.id   AF-A0A261GSX4-F1
#
_cell.length_a   1.000
_cell.length_b   1.000
_cell.length_c   1.000
_cell.angle_alpha   90.00
_cell.angle_beta   90.00
_cell.angle_gamma   90.00
#
_symmetry.space_group_name_H-M   'P 1'
#
loop_
_entity.id
_entity.type
_entity.pdbx_description
1 polymer ?
#
loop_
_entity_poly.entity_id
_entity_poly.type
_entity_poly.pdbx_seq_one_letter_code
_entity_poly.pdbx_strand_id
1 'polypeptide(L)'
;MVCNKLLQREDAMRKLIITFLSTLLMLSSNVFAAPYSVLHAALADIDQQTNDVYLIGYQSVEHVRADAYGASKYIVLDFRADKARLADDEAVAKVEFICRKIISNRPLLKDLSELGYDMVSVAFDETSQFDCL
;
A
#
# COMPACT_ATOMS: atom_id res chain seq x y z
N MET A 1 -55.41 -31.06 -9.33
CA MET A 1 -54.61 -30.25 -10.28
C MET A 1 -54.22 -28.93 -9.62
N VAL A 2 -53.42 -28.96 -8.54
CA VAL A 2 -53.02 -27.76 -7.75
C VAL A 2 -51.52 -27.77 -7.39
N CYS A 3 -50.84 -28.92 -7.45
CA CYS A 3 -49.41 -29.02 -7.10
C CYS A 3 -48.43 -28.37 -8.10
N ASN A 4 -48.82 -28.08 -9.34
CA ASN A 4 -47.86 -27.59 -10.36
C ASN A 4 -47.53 -26.09 -10.24
N LYS A 5 -48.35 -25.30 -9.53
CA LYS A 5 -48.14 -23.85 -9.39
C LYS A 5 -47.16 -23.46 -8.27
N LEU A 6 -46.89 -24.36 -7.33
CA LEU A 6 -46.03 -24.05 -6.17
C LEU A 6 -44.53 -24.23 -6.49
N LEU A 7 -44.15 -25.22 -7.30
CA LEU A 7 -42.75 -25.41 -7.73
C LEU A 7 -42.24 -24.28 -8.64
N GLN A 8 -43.09 -23.70 -9.51
CA GLN A 8 -42.69 -22.60 -10.40
C GLN A 8 -42.38 -21.28 -9.67
N ARG A 9 -42.81 -21.12 -8.41
CA ARG A 9 -42.60 -19.89 -7.62
C ARG A 9 -41.24 -19.87 -6.93
N GLU A 10 -40.66 -21.04 -6.64
CA GLU A 10 -39.36 -21.17 -5.99
C GLU A 10 -38.19 -20.95 -6.97
N ASP A 11 -38.33 -21.37 -8.22
CA ASP A 11 -37.34 -21.16 -9.28
C ASP A 11 -37.22 -19.69 -9.72
N ALA A 12 -38.34 -18.95 -9.70
CA ALA A 12 -38.35 -17.52 -10.01
C ALA A 12 -37.65 -16.70 -8.92
N MET A 13 -37.78 -17.09 -7.66
CA MET A 13 -37.16 -16.42 -6.51
C MET A 13 -35.65 -16.69 -6.44
N ARG A 14 -35.21 -17.93 -6.75
CA ARG A 14 -33.79 -18.28 -6.84
C ARG A 14 -33.06 -17.53 -7.94
N LYS A 15 -33.69 -17.35 -9.11
CA LYS A 15 -33.11 -16.56 -10.21
C LYS A 15 -32.98 -15.08 -9.83
N LEU A 16 -33.96 -14.52 -9.12
CA LEU A 16 -33.94 -13.13 -8.67
C LEU A 16 -32.80 -12.84 -7.66
N ILE A 17 -32.50 -13.80 -6.78
CA ILE A 17 -31.41 -13.68 -5.77
C ILE A 17 -30.03 -13.81 -6.42
N ILE A 18 -29.88 -14.69 -7.43
CA ILE A 18 -28.58 -14.91 -8.10
C ILE A 18 -28.21 -13.72 -9.00
N THR A 19 -29.17 -13.04 -9.65
CA THR A 19 -28.87 -11.85 -10.47
C THR A 19 -28.43 -10.64 -9.63
N PHE A 20 -28.87 -10.54 -8.37
CA PHE A 20 -28.49 -9.42 -7.49
C PHE A 20 -27.07 -9.52 -6.93
N LEU A 21 -26.45 -10.70 -6.91
CA LEU A 21 -25.12 -10.90 -6.34
C LEU A 21 -23.98 -10.47 -7.28
N SER A 22 -24.26 -10.27 -8.58
CA SER A 22 -23.24 -10.01 -9.60
C SER A 22 -22.90 -8.52 -9.79
N THR A 23 -23.68 -7.59 -9.25
CA THR A 23 -23.48 -6.14 -9.47
C THR A 23 -22.69 -5.43 -8.37
N LEU A 24 -22.26 -6.14 -7.32
CA LEU A 24 -21.58 -5.53 -6.17
C LEU A 24 -20.07 -5.83 -6.13
N LEU A 25 -19.40 -5.82 -7.28
CA LEU A 25 -17.95 -6.06 -7.36
C LEU A 25 -17.25 -5.05 -8.28
N MET A 26 -17.52 -3.75 -8.10
CA MET A 26 -16.75 -2.67 -8.71
C MET A 26 -16.66 -1.47 -7.75
N LEU A 27 -16.10 -1.67 -6.55
CA LEU A 27 -15.40 -0.57 -5.88
C LEU A 27 -13.92 -0.74 -6.17
N SER A 28 -13.50 -0.24 -7.32
CA SER A 28 -12.08 -0.07 -7.64
C SER A 28 -11.53 1.03 -6.73
N SER A 29 -10.61 0.67 -5.83
CA SER A 29 -9.78 1.63 -5.11
C SER A 29 -9.09 2.53 -6.12
N ASN A 30 -9.33 3.85 -6.05
CA ASN A 30 -8.55 4.81 -6.80
C ASN A 30 -7.12 4.79 -6.24
N VAL A 31 -6.22 4.04 -6.89
CA VAL A 31 -4.78 4.14 -6.62
C VAL A 31 -4.30 5.40 -7.32
N PHE A 32 -4.19 6.49 -6.58
CA PHE A 32 -3.64 7.74 -7.10
C PHE A 32 -2.11 7.60 -7.15
N ALA A 33 -1.54 7.55 -8.37
CA ALA A 33 -0.10 7.58 -8.56
C ALA A 33 0.45 8.97 -8.19
N ALA A 34 1.40 9.03 -7.26
CA ALA A 34 2.14 10.26 -6.96
C ALA A 34 2.93 10.74 -8.21
N PRO A 35 3.19 12.05 -8.40
CA PRO A 35 4.01 12.59 -9.47
C PRO A 35 5.36 11.88 -9.47
N TYR A 36 5.56 11.19 -10.58
CA TYR A 36 6.42 10.03 -10.63
C TYR A 36 7.91 10.40 -10.64
N SER A 37 8.31 11.54 -11.21
CA SER A 37 9.68 11.73 -11.69
C SER A 37 10.73 11.90 -10.58
N VAL A 38 10.47 12.75 -9.58
CA VAL A 38 11.45 13.00 -8.49
C VAL A 38 11.43 11.86 -7.48
N LEU A 39 10.25 11.33 -7.16
CA LEU A 39 10.10 10.15 -6.31
C LEU A 39 10.82 8.95 -6.92
N HIS A 40 10.61 8.63 -8.20
CA HIS A 40 11.32 7.51 -8.84
C HIS A 40 12.83 7.70 -8.81
N ALA A 41 13.32 8.90 -9.14
CA ALA A 41 14.75 9.15 -9.20
C ALA A 41 15.41 9.03 -7.81
N ALA A 42 14.76 9.60 -6.78
CA ALA A 42 15.24 9.50 -5.41
C ALA A 42 15.18 8.07 -4.87
N LEU A 43 14.11 7.33 -5.18
CA LEU A 43 13.96 5.94 -4.78
C LEU A 43 14.96 5.03 -5.49
N ALA A 44 15.23 5.26 -6.79
CA ALA A 44 16.26 4.52 -7.54
C ALA A 44 17.66 4.75 -6.98
N ASP A 45 17.99 5.97 -6.54
CA ASP A 45 19.26 6.28 -5.89
C ASP A 45 19.40 5.55 -4.54
N ILE A 46 18.33 5.53 -3.73
CA ILE A 46 18.30 4.80 -2.45
C ILE A 46 18.45 3.30 -2.68
N ASP A 47 17.74 2.75 -3.67
CA ASP A 47 17.81 1.34 -4.05
C ASP A 47 19.24 0.90 -4.40
N GLN A 48 19.94 1.67 -5.24
CA GLN A 48 21.34 1.39 -5.62
C GLN A 48 22.33 1.44 -4.45
N GLN A 49 22.00 2.19 -3.39
CA GLN A 49 22.87 2.37 -2.24
C GLN A 49 22.56 1.40 -1.10
N THR A 50 21.47 0.65 -1.19
CA THR A 50 21.08 -0.31 -0.16
C THR A 50 21.47 -1.71 -0.61
N ASN A 51 22.61 -2.20 -0.13
CA ASN A 51 23.02 -3.58 -0.43
C ASN A 51 22.03 -4.58 0.19
N ASP A 52 21.93 -5.79 -0.36
CA ASP A 52 21.18 -6.95 0.17
C ASP A 52 19.64 -6.80 0.22
N VAL A 53 19.11 -5.62 -0.10
CA VAL A 53 17.68 -5.37 -0.27
C VAL A 53 17.45 -4.55 -1.53
N TYR A 54 16.31 -4.75 -2.17
CA TYR A 54 15.92 -4.05 -3.38
C TYR A 54 14.48 -3.57 -3.28
N LEU A 55 14.22 -2.37 -3.80
CA LEU A 55 12.90 -1.76 -3.85
C LEU A 55 12.05 -2.48 -4.90
N ILE A 56 10.92 -3.03 -4.47
CA ILE A 56 9.95 -3.69 -5.37
C ILE A 56 8.75 -2.80 -5.70
N GLY A 57 8.54 -1.73 -4.94
CA GLY A 57 7.47 -0.78 -5.20
C GLY A 57 7.20 0.14 -4.03
N TYR A 58 6.09 0.87 -4.15
CA TYR A 58 5.56 1.69 -3.07
C TYR A 58 4.04 1.65 -3.07
N GLN A 59 3.46 1.92 -1.91
CA GLN A 59 2.01 2.02 -1.73
C GLN A 59 1.65 3.36 -1.09
N SER A 60 0.71 4.06 -1.69
CA SER A 60 0.03 5.20 -1.06
C SER A 60 -1.10 4.69 -0.18
N VAL A 61 -1.13 5.11 1.08
CA VAL A 61 -2.20 4.81 2.02
C VAL A 61 -2.83 6.12 2.47
N GLU A 62 -4.14 6.23 2.32
CA GLU A 62 -4.93 7.39 2.73
C GLU A 62 -5.98 6.96 3.75
N HIS A 63 -6.04 7.66 4.89
CA HIS A 63 -7.04 7.45 5.92
C HIS A 63 -8.08 8.57 5.90
N VAL A 64 -9.34 8.22 6.15
CA VAL A 64 -10.44 9.21 6.27
C VAL A 64 -10.24 10.15 7.47
N ARG A 65 -9.47 9.70 8.47
CA ARG A 65 -9.03 10.48 9.63
C ARG A 65 -7.57 10.18 9.90
N ALA A 66 -6.86 11.15 10.43
CA ALA A 66 -5.50 10.96 10.91
C ALA A 66 -5.40 9.76 11.87
N ASP A 67 -4.31 9.00 11.75
CA ASP A 67 -4.00 7.87 12.61
C ASP A 67 -3.53 8.33 14.01
N ALA A 68 -3.03 7.38 14.82
CA ALA A 68 -2.54 7.66 16.16
C ALA A 68 -1.34 8.63 16.19
N TYR A 69 -0.62 8.78 15.07
CA TYR A 69 0.53 9.66 14.92
C TYR A 69 0.17 10.97 14.22
N GLY A 70 -1.10 11.18 13.86
CA GLY A 70 -1.56 12.37 13.17
C GLY A 70 -1.45 12.27 11.64
N ALA A 71 -1.01 11.14 11.09
CA ALA A 71 -0.82 10.93 9.67
C ALA A 71 -2.15 10.56 9.01
N SER A 72 -2.55 11.37 8.02
CA SER A 72 -3.74 11.18 7.20
C SER A 72 -3.41 10.50 5.86
N LYS A 73 -2.15 10.60 5.40
CA LYS A 73 -1.70 10.03 4.15
C LYS A 73 -0.22 9.70 4.20
N TYR A 74 0.13 8.43 4.09
CA TYR A 74 1.52 7.98 4.13
C TYR A 74 1.88 7.11 2.93
N ILE A 75 3.18 7.07 2.65
CA ILE A 75 3.74 6.22 1.61
C ILE A 75 4.56 5.11 2.27
N VAL A 76 4.29 3.86 1.88
CA VAL A 76 5.05 2.69 2.31
C VAL A 76 5.97 2.30 1.16
N LEU A 77 7.28 2.28 1.41
CA LEU A 77 8.29 1.80 0.49
C LEU A 77 8.55 0.32 0.75
N ASP A 78 8.32 -0.52 -0.25
CA ASP A 78 8.41 -1.97 -0.11
C ASP A 78 9.75 -2.47 -0.65
N PHE A 79 10.61 -2.92 0.25
CA PHE A 79 11.90 -3.52 -0.05
C PHE A 79 11.82 -5.04 0.17
N ARG A 80 12.57 -5.80 -0.62
CA ARG A 80 12.76 -7.25 -0.42
C ARG A 80 14.23 -7.55 -0.25
N ALA A 81 14.53 -8.48 0.63
CA ALA A 81 15.89 -8.96 0.82
C ALA A 81 16.18 -10.14 -0.11
N ASP A 82 17.44 -10.31 -0.50
CA ASP A 82 17.88 -11.49 -1.26
C ASP A 82 17.71 -12.80 -0.47
N LYS A 83 17.69 -12.69 0.86
CA LYS A 83 17.41 -13.78 1.79
C LYS A 83 15.95 -13.77 2.23
N ALA A 84 15.46 -14.94 2.62
CA ALA A 84 14.07 -15.15 3.01
C ALA A 84 13.60 -14.24 4.17
N ARG A 85 14.50 -13.82 5.06
CA ARG A 85 14.20 -12.89 6.16
C ARG A 85 15.47 -12.17 6.63
N LEU A 86 15.36 -10.88 6.92
CA LEU A 86 16.39 -10.11 7.62
C LEU A 86 16.39 -10.49 9.11
N ALA A 87 17.58 -10.54 9.73
CA ALA A 87 17.64 -10.54 11.19
C ALA A 87 17.14 -9.18 11.72
N ASP A 88 16.58 -9.15 12.93
CA ASP A 88 15.93 -7.95 13.45
C ASP A 88 16.91 -6.76 13.57
N ASP A 89 18.15 -7.02 13.99
CA ASP A 89 19.21 -6.02 14.10
C ASP A 89 19.62 -5.44 12.73
N GLU A 90 19.71 -6.30 11.73
CA GLU A 90 19.97 -5.91 10.36
C GLU A 90 18.81 -5.14 9.74
N ALA A 91 17.57 -5.57 9.98
CA ALA A 91 16.38 -4.86 9.53
C ALA A 91 16.39 -3.43 10.08
N VAL A 92 16.62 -3.27 11.39
CA VAL A 92 16.72 -1.94 12.03
C VAL A 92 17.84 -1.10 11.40
N ALA A 93 19.02 -1.67 11.15
CA ALA A 93 20.12 -0.94 10.52
C ALA A 93 19.78 -0.49 9.08
N LYS A 94 19.08 -1.33 8.31
CA LYS A 94 18.64 -1.01 6.95
C LYS A 94 17.54 0.06 6.97
N VAL A 95 16.56 -0.02 7.89
CA VAL A 95 15.56 1.05 8.10
C VAL A 95 16.26 2.37 8.39
N GLU A 96 17.18 2.39 9.36
CA GLU A 96 17.88 3.61 9.77
C GLU A 96 18.63 4.24 8.58
N PHE A 97 19.29 3.41 7.78
CA PHE A 97 19.97 3.85 6.57
C PHE A 97 19.00 4.46 5.54
N ILE A 98 17.93 3.73 5.19
CA ILE A 98 16.94 4.16 4.19
C ILE A 98 16.25 5.44 4.66
N CYS A 99 15.74 5.46 5.89
CA CYS A 99 15.07 6.63 6.46
C CYS A 99 16.01 7.85 6.49
N ARG A 100 17.28 7.68 6.89
CA ARG A 100 18.27 8.79 6.84
C ARG A 100 18.45 9.33 5.43
N LYS A 101 18.49 8.47 4.40
CA LYS A 101 18.62 8.90 3.00
C LYS A 101 17.39 9.68 2.53
N ILE A 102 16.19 9.20 2.88
CA ILE A 102 14.92 9.88 2.58
C ILE A 102 14.88 11.24 3.27
N ILE A 103 15.12 11.29 4.58
CA ILE A 103 15.04 12.51 5.39
C ILE A 103 16.06 13.56 4.95
N SER A 104 17.25 13.11 4.51
CA SER A 104 18.30 14.01 4.02
C SER A 104 17.99 14.55 2.61
N ASN A 105 17.12 13.88 1.85
CA ASN A 105 16.72 14.32 0.51
C ASN A 105 15.59 15.35 0.60
N ARG A 106 15.96 16.61 0.85
CA ARG A 106 14.99 17.72 0.97
C ARG A 106 14.08 17.90 -0.24
N PRO A 107 14.54 17.80 -1.49
CA PRO A 107 13.65 17.82 -2.65
C PRO A 107 12.57 16.73 -2.59
N LEU A 108 12.95 15.49 -2.27
CA LEU A 108 12.00 14.39 -2.12
C LEU A 108 10.96 14.67 -1.04
N LEU A 109 11.39 15.08 0.16
CA LEU A 109 10.47 15.40 1.26
C LEU A 109 9.50 16.53 0.91
N LYS A 110 10.00 17.55 0.20
CA LYS A 110 9.17 18.66 -0.25
C LYS A 110 8.09 18.17 -1.21
N ASP A 111 8.47 17.38 -2.21
CA ASP A 111 7.53 16.86 -3.19
C ASP A 111 6.49 15.93 -2.54
N LEU A 112 6.92 15.05 -1.62
CA LEU A 112 6.02 14.21 -0.84
C LEU A 112 5.01 15.05 -0.02
N SER A 113 5.48 16.11 0.63
CA SER A 113 4.62 17.02 1.39
C SER A 113 3.65 17.79 0.49
N GLU A 114 4.08 18.28 -0.68
CA GLU A 114 3.22 18.93 -1.67
C GLU A 114 2.12 18.01 -2.20
N LEU A 115 2.33 16.70 -2.12
CA LEU A 115 1.35 15.66 -2.45
C LEU A 115 0.42 15.24 -1.32
N GLY A 116 0.61 15.86 -0.15
CA GLY A 116 -0.14 15.58 1.05
C GLY A 116 0.36 14.35 1.80
N TYR A 117 1.52 13.78 1.47
CA TYR A 117 2.11 12.75 2.33
C TYR A 117 2.68 13.40 3.59
N ASP A 118 2.21 12.95 4.74
CA ASP A 118 2.64 13.42 6.06
C ASP A 118 3.57 12.42 6.77
N MET A 119 3.70 11.20 6.25
CA MET A 119 4.62 10.18 6.77
C MET A 119 5.18 9.27 5.65
N VAL A 120 6.40 8.77 5.88
CA VAL A 120 7.06 7.77 5.04
C VAL A 120 7.42 6.57 5.89
N SER A 121 7.09 5.37 5.42
CA SER A 121 7.40 4.12 6.10
C SER A 121 8.15 3.17 5.18
N VAL A 122 8.91 2.25 5.75
CA VAL A 122 9.66 1.20 5.07
C VAL A 122 9.15 -0.15 5.52
N ALA A 123 8.97 -1.07 4.57
CA ALA A 123 8.63 -2.47 4.84
C ALA A 123 9.65 -3.39 4.18
N PHE A 124 9.96 -4.52 4.84
CA PHE A 124 10.80 -5.59 4.28
C PHE A 124 10.01 -6.88 4.01
N ASP A 125 8.82 -6.98 4.59
CA ASP A 125 7.90 -8.09 4.46
C ASP A 125 6.45 -7.59 4.62
N GLU A 126 5.46 -8.48 4.49
CA GLU A 126 4.03 -8.14 4.56
C GLU A 126 3.54 -7.83 5.99
N THR A 127 4.36 -8.07 7.01
CA THR A 127 3.98 -8.04 8.43
C THR A 127 4.66 -6.92 9.22
N SER A 128 5.73 -6.34 8.69
CA SER A 128 6.60 -5.39 9.37
C SER A 128 6.67 -4.08 8.60
N GLN A 129 6.27 -2.99 9.26
CA GLN A 129 6.35 -1.62 8.75
C GLN A 129 7.08 -0.75 9.79
N PHE A 130 7.98 0.11 9.33
CA PHE A 130 8.79 0.98 10.16
C PHE A 130 8.67 2.43 9.68
N ASP A 131 8.29 3.34 10.58
CA ASP A 131 8.11 4.76 10.25
C ASP A 131 9.43 5.52 10.30
N CYS A 132 9.65 6.41 9.33
CA CYS A 132 10.87 7.20 9.24
C CYS A 132 10.82 8.52 10.05
N LEU A 133 9.66 8.92 10.57
CA LEU A 133 9.43 10.20 11.25
C LEU A 133 8.86 9.99 12.66
#